data_AF-A0AA90UEI3-F1
#
_entry.id   AF-A0AA90UEI3-F1
#
_cell.length_a   1.000
_cell.length_b   1.000
_cell.length_c   1.000
_cell.angle_alpha   90.00
_cell.angle_beta   90.00
_cell.angle_gamma   90.00
#
_symmetry.space_group_name_H-M   'P 1'
#
loop_
_entity.id
_entity.type
_entity.pdbx_description
1 polymer ?
#
loop_
_entity_poly.entity_id
_entity_poly.type
_entity_poly.pdbx_seq_one_letter_code
_entity_poly.pdbx_strand_id
1 'polypeptide(L)'
;MKRGELRKLSDSARRKVSRNFGFRQSGYINWIVNDGYFFCLQHLGFASVYLNVKPMYADDLWWDIFNLSENKKCPTSLRGIGAFSIHAAQLKEYAFLDECAEETNEEELSEKWQNIFCLAVPDIEDFLRNHPNVDAFIPNKNCNYDADKLLYFITLLHNGRKNEVVQAIKELKVKGHSCQFYDWASGMDSYDFILKWCENSRI
;
A
#
# COMPACT_ATOMS: atom_id res chain seq x y z
N MET A 1 4.63 -22.77 19.70
CA MET A 1 3.62 -23.02 18.63
C MET A 1 4.28 -22.95 17.24
N LYS A 2 3.86 -23.72 16.22
CA LYS A 2 4.44 -23.59 14.86
C LYS A 2 4.03 -22.26 14.22
N ARG A 3 4.91 -21.64 13.42
CA ARG A 3 4.64 -20.33 12.76
C ARG A 3 3.33 -20.29 11.96
N GLY A 4 2.97 -21.39 11.31
CA GLY A 4 1.71 -21.50 10.55
C GLY A 4 0.46 -21.56 11.44
N GLU A 5 0.56 -22.15 12.64
CA GLU A 5 -0.52 -22.19 13.63
C GLU A 5 -0.73 -20.81 14.25
N LEU A 6 0.37 -20.13 14.61
CA LEU A 6 0.34 -18.76 15.12
C LEU A 6 -0.32 -17.81 14.11
N ARG A 7 -0.01 -17.95 12.81
CA ARG A 7 -0.64 -17.13 11.76
C ARG A 7 -2.15 -17.34 11.70
N LYS A 8 -2.61 -18.60 11.73
CA LYS A 8 -4.04 -18.92 11.74
C LYS A 8 -4.75 -18.36 12.98
N LEU A 9 -4.11 -18.48 14.15
CA LEU A 9 -4.64 -17.97 15.41
C LEU A 9 -4.75 -16.43 15.37
N SER A 10 -3.70 -15.75 14.91
CA SER A 10 -3.68 -14.30 14.73
C SER A 10 -4.74 -13.84 13.71
N ASP A 11 -4.92 -14.57 12.60
CA ASP A 11 -5.96 -14.25 11.62
C ASP A 11 -7.38 -14.38 12.17
N SER A 12 -7.61 -15.34 13.08
CA SER A 12 -8.88 -15.51 13.79
C SER A 12 -9.11 -14.37 14.79
N ALA A 13 -8.11 -14.07 15.62
CA ALA A 13 -8.14 -12.98 16.59
C ALA A 13 -8.43 -11.62 15.93
N ARG A 14 -7.72 -11.29 14.83
CA ARG A 14 -7.98 -10.08 14.03
C ARG A 14 -9.40 -10.00 13.53
N ARG A 15 -9.95 -11.12 13.06
CA ARG A 15 -11.28 -11.15 12.46
C ARG A 15 -12.36 -10.84 13.51
N LYS A 16 -12.14 -11.24 14.76
CA LYS A 16 -13.04 -10.95 15.89
C LYS A 16 -13.08 -9.46 16.20
N VAL A 17 -11.92 -8.80 16.24
CA VAL A 17 -11.84 -7.41 16.74
C VAL A 17 -11.90 -6.33 15.65
N SER A 18 -11.39 -6.59 14.44
CA SER A 18 -11.24 -5.56 13.37
C SER A 18 -12.55 -4.87 12.97
N ARG A 19 -13.67 -5.61 13.01
CA ARG A 19 -15.00 -5.09 12.65
C ARG A 19 -15.47 -3.97 13.56
N ASN A 20 -15.05 -3.97 14.82
CA ASN A 20 -15.40 -2.93 15.79
C ASN A 20 -14.80 -1.57 15.41
N PHE A 21 -13.78 -1.57 14.55
CA PHE A 21 -13.07 -0.39 14.07
C PHE A 21 -13.34 -0.11 12.58
N GLY A 22 -14.30 -0.80 11.96
CA GLY A 22 -14.65 -0.63 10.54
C GLY A 22 -13.66 -1.24 9.54
N PHE A 23 -12.60 -1.91 10.00
CA PHE A 23 -11.64 -2.56 9.10
C PHE A 23 -12.20 -3.84 8.50
N ARG A 24 -11.91 -4.03 7.21
CA ARG A 24 -12.09 -5.30 6.49
C ARG A 24 -10.79 -6.13 6.58
N GLN A 25 -10.86 -7.42 6.27
CA GLN A 25 -9.72 -8.35 6.38
C GLN A 25 -9.62 -9.28 5.17
N SER A 26 -8.39 -9.58 4.75
CA SER A 26 -8.06 -10.50 3.66
C SER A 26 -6.58 -10.85 3.75
N GLY A 27 -6.24 -12.14 3.82
CA GLY A 27 -4.85 -12.57 3.98
C GLY A 27 -4.16 -11.83 5.12
N TYR A 28 -2.97 -11.29 4.87
CA TYR A 28 -2.14 -10.61 5.87
C TYR A 28 -2.49 -9.12 6.08
N ILE A 29 -3.64 -8.65 5.57
CA ILE A 29 -4.01 -7.23 5.66
C ILE A 29 -5.34 -6.99 6.37
N ASN A 30 -5.42 -5.85 7.04
CA ASN A 30 -6.68 -5.18 7.37
C ASN A 30 -6.72 -3.84 6.65
N TRP A 31 -7.86 -3.45 6.09
CA TRP A 31 -7.97 -2.15 5.41
C TRP A 31 -9.29 -1.45 5.68
N ILE A 32 -9.27 -0.14 5.52
CA ILE A 32 -10.44 0.73 5.47
C ILE A 32 -10.24 1.72 4.31
N VAL A 33 -11.35 2.13 3.70
CA VAL A 33 -11.36 3.22 2.72
C VAL A 33 -12.06 4.40 3.37
N ASN A 34 -11.40 5.55 3.43
CA ASN A 34 -11.97 6.77 3.98
C ASN A 34 -11.49 7.98 3.18
N ASP A 35 -12.41 8.90 2.86
CA ASP A 35 -12.16 10.13 2.08
C ASP A 35 -11.29 9.92 0.81
N GLY A 36 -11.55 8.83 0.08
CA GLY A 36 -10.82 8.50 -1.15
C GLY A 36 -9.45 7.85 -0.95
N TYR A 37 -8.99 7.67 0.29
CA TYR A 37 -7.77 6.95 0.62
C TYR A 37 -8.02 5.49 0.96
N PHE A 38 -7.07 4.64 0.60
CA PHE A 38 -6.94 3.27 1.05
C PHE A 38 -5.91 3.20 2.18
N PHE A 39 -6.38 2.97 3.41
CA PHE A 39 -5.53 2.72 4.56
C PHE A 39 -5.41 1.22 4.81
N CYS A 40 -4.19 0.75 5.03
CA CYS A 40 -3.89 -0.68 5.11
C CYS A 40 -2.92 -0.97 6.25
N LEU A 41 -3.33 -1.82 7.18
CA LEU A 41 -2.46 -2.47 8.16
C LEU A 41 -1.95 -3.77 7.56
N GLN A 42 -0.63 -3.89 7.38
CA GLN A 42 0.03 -5.08 6.84
C GLN A 42 0.91 -5.75 7.91
N HIS A 43 0.85 -7.08 8.01
CA HIS A 43 1.56 -7.86 9.04
C HIS A 43 2.39 -9.03 8.49
N LEU A 44 3.23 -8.78 7.48
CA LEU A 44 4.00 -9.85 6.82
C LEU A 44 4.89 -10.67 7.79
N GLY A 45 5.37 -10.03 8.86
CA GLY A 45 6.05 -10.65 10.01
C GLY A 45 5.23 -10.53 11.30
N PHE A 46 5.75 -11.10 12.39
CA PHE A 46 5.12 -11.01 13.71
C PHE A 46 5.67 -9.86 14.56
N ALA A 47 6.84 -9.32 14.22
CA ALA A 47 7.47 -8.22 14.96
C ALA A 47 6.67 -6.91 14.91
N SER A 48 6.18 -6.55 13.71
CA SER A 48 5.61 -5.23 13.46
C SER A 48 4.37 -5.29 12.56
N VAL A 49 3.50 -4.30 12.74
CA VAL A 49 2.37 -4.00 11.85
C VAL A 49 2.59 -2.62 11.24
N TYR A 50 2.48 -2.54 9.91
CA TYR A 50 2.72 -1.32 9.16
C TYR A 50 1.40 -0.70 8.73
N LEU A 51 1.14 0.54 9.14
CA LEU A 51 0.04 1.36 8.62
C LEU A 51 0.52 2.10 7.39
N ASN A 52 -0.09 1.80 6.26
CA ASN A 52 0.22 2.42 4.98
C ASN A 52 -1.02 3.11 4.40
N VAL A 53 -0.79 4.14 3.58
CA VAL A 53 -1.84 4.92 2.93
C VAL A 53 -1.51 5.20 1.47
N LYS A 54 -2.52 5.13 0.61
CA LYS A 54 -2.46 5.66 -0.75
C LYS A 54 -3.83 6.13 -1.23
N PRO A 55 -3.90 7.10 -2.14
CA PRO A 55 -5.14 7.42 -2.84
C PRO A 55 -5.70 6.21 -3.59
N MET A 56 -7.01 6.05 -3.61
CA MET A 56 -7.68 4.98 -4.39
C MET A 56 -7.41 5.14 -5.89
N TYR A 57 -7.34 6.35 -6.42
CA TYR A 57 -7.04 6.56 -7.83
C TYR A 57 -5.64 6.03 -8.23
N ALA A 58 -4.73 5.84 -7.27
CA ALA A 58 -3.34 5.47 -7.59
C ALA A 58 -3.27 4.11 -8.30
N ASP A 59 -3.95 3.08 -7.78
CA ASP A 59 -3.99 1.81 -8.51
C ASP A 59 -4.87 1.88 -9.75
N ASP A 60 -5.90 2.74 -9.77
CA ASP A 60 -6.76 2.88 -10.95
C ASP A 60 -5.96 3.40 -12.15
N LEU A 61 -5.16 4.45 -11.93
CA LEU A 61 -4.27 5.01 -12.94
C LEU A 61 -3.14 4.04 -13.29
N TRP A 62 -2.59 3.33 -12.30
CA TRP A 62 -1.58 2.31 -12.55
C TRP A 62 -2.09 1.17 -13.44
N TRP A 63 -3.29 0.68 -13.16
CA TRP A 63 -3.92 -0.36 -13.98
C TRP A 63 -4.23 0.14 -15.39
N ASP A 64 -4.57 1.42 -15.57
CA ASP A 64 -4.70 1.98 -16.92
C ASP A 64 -3.36 2.05 -17.66
N ILE A 65 -2.27 2.43 -16.97
CA ILE A 65 -0.91 2.42 -17.53
C ILE A 65 -0.50 1.01 -17.98
N PHE A 66 -0.92 -0.01 -17.22
CA PHE A 66 -0.64 -1.42 -17.50
C PHE A 66 -1.62 -2.07 -18.47
N ASN A 67 -2.67 -1.36 -18.91
CA ASN A 67 -3.77 -1.93 -19.68
C ASN A 67 -4.43 -3.14 -18.98
N LEU A 68 -4.62 -3.01 -17.66
CA LEU A 68 -5.26 -3.96 -16.75
C LEU A 68 -6.49 -3.35 -16.05
N SER A 69 -7.22 -2.46 -16.75
CA SER A 69 -8.34 -1.70 -16.17
C SER A 69 -9.47 -2.59 -15.62
N GLU A 70 -9.55 -3.86 -16.00
CA GLU A 70 -10.45 -4.85 -15.40
C GLU A 70 -10.22 -5.04 -13.89
N ASN A 71 -9.00 -4.79 -13.40
CA ASN A 71 -8.67 -4.88 -11.98
C ASN A 71 -9.47 -3.88 -11.12
N LYS A 72 -9.98 -2.80 -11.72
CA LYS A 72 -10.88 -1.84 -11.06
C LYS A 72 -12.18 -2.49 -10.55
N LYS A 73 -12.59 -3.61 -11.15
CA LYS A 73 -13.78 -4.39 -10.78
C LYS A 73 -13.48 -5.49 -9.75
N CYS A 74 -12.21 -5.76 -9.47
CA CYS A 74 -11.80 -6.76 -8.50
C CYS A 74 -12.09 -6.31 -7.04
N PRO A 75 -12.10 -7.22 -6.07
CA PRO A 75 -12.28 -6.87 -4.66
C PRO A 75 -11.27 -5.80 -4.21
N THR A 76 -11.72 -4.85 -3.38
CA THR A 76 -10.88 -3.74 -2.89
C THR A 76 -9.57 -4.21 -2.22
N SER A 77 -9.56 -5.41 -1.64
CA SER A 77 -8.35 -6.02 -1.06
C SER A 77 -7.21 -6.16 -2.07
N LEU A 78 -7.51 -6.28 -3.38
CA LEU A 78 -6.49 -6.35 -4.44
C LEU A 78 -5.55 -5.14 -4.42
N ARG A 79 -6.02 -3.98 -3.96
CA ARG A 79 -5.19 -2.77 -3.78
C ARG A 79 -4.12 -2.94 -2.70
N GLY A 80 -4.28 -3.87 -1.76
CA GLY A 80 -3.31 -4.13 -0.71
C GLY A 80 -2.49 -5.41 -0.88
N ILE A 81 -2.96 -6.37 -1.69
CA ILE A 81 -2.31 -7.68 -1.85
C ILE A 81 -2.02 -8.07 -3.31
N GLY A 82 -2.44 -7.25 -4.27
CA GLY A 82 -2.30 -7.55 -5.70
C GLY A 82 -0.88 -7.36 -6.18
N ALA A 83 -0.40 -8.30 -7.01
CA ALA A 83 0.93 -8.25 -7.60
C ALA A 83 1.17 -7.00 -8.48
N PHE A 84 0.10 -6.44 -9.04
CA PHE A 84 0.13 -5.21 -9.84
C PHE A 84 -0.51 -4.02 -9.10
N SER A 85 -0.48 -4.01 -7.76
CA SER A 85 -0.89 -2.83 -6.98
C SER A 85 0.33 -2.01 -6.58
N ILE A 86 0.17 -0.69 -6.50
CA ILE A 86 1.26 0.20 -6.11
C ILE A 86 1.51 0.11 -4.60
N HIS A 87 2.77 0.11 -4.19
CA HIS A 87 3.12 0.21 -2.77
C HIS A 87 2.59 1.52 -2.17
N ALA A 88 1.87 1.40 -1.06
CA ALA A 88 1.36 2.55 -0.32
C ALA A 88 2.47 3.23 0.49
N ALA A 89 2.32 4.52 0.77
CA ALA A 89 3.26 5.24 1.64
C ALA A 89 3.09 4.78 3.09
N GLN A 90 4.20 4.48 3.77
CA GLN A 90 4.15 4.12 5.18
C GLN A 90 3.86 5.36 6.02
N LEU A 91 2.79 5.29 6.80
CA LEU A 91 2.42 6.32 7.78
C LEU A 91 3.03 6.02 9.15
N LYS A 92 2.96 4.77 9.59
CA LYS A 92 3.40 4.37 10.93
C LYS A 92 3.79 2.89 11.00
N GLU A 93 4.60 2.56 11.99
CA GLU A 93 4.92 1.20 12.39
C GLU A 93 4.53 1.00 13.86
N TYR A 94 3.89 -0.12 14.14
CA TYR A 94 3.52 -0.54 15.49
C TYR A 94 4.21 -1.85 15.83
N ALA A 95 4.88 -1.90 16.97
CA ALA A 95 5.39 -3.15 17.52
C ALA A 95 4.22 -4.08 17.88
N PHE A 96 4.36 -5.39 17.63
CA PHE A 96 3.27 -6.35 17.77
C PHE A 96 3.62 -7.56 18.64
N LEU A 97 4.39 -8.52 18.13
CA LEU A 97 4.89 -9.66 18.91
C LEU A 97 6.40 -9.61 19.01
N ASP A 98 6.93 -9.99 20.17
CA ASP A 98 8.32 -10.41 20.25
C ASP A 98 8.43 -11.77 19.56
N GLU A 99 9.39 -11.94 18.65
CA GLU A 99 9.62 -13.20 17.94
C GLU A 99 9.98 -14.36 18.90
N CYS A 100 10.36 -14.03 20.14
CA CYS A 100 10.69 -14.97 21.22
C CYS A 100 9.49 -15.34 22.13
N ALA A 101 8.28 -14.82 21.90
CA ALA A 101 7.13 -15.15 22.75
C ALA A 101 6.62 -16.57 22.49
N GLU A 102 6.92 -17.50 23.40
CA GLU A 102 6.62 -18.94 23.22
C GLU A 102 5.14 -19.29 23.44
N GLU A 103 4.36 -18.43 24.09
CA GLU A 103 2.97 -18.66 24.44
C GLU A 103 2.16 -17.42 24.10
N THR A 104 1.31 -17.51 23.08
CA THR A 104 0.26 -16.51 22.86
C THR A 104 -1.02 -17.24 22.48
N ASN A 105 -2.05 -17.08 23.32
CA ASN A 105 -3.37 -17.63 23.07
C ASN A 105 -4.21 -16.66 22.20
N GLU A 106 -5.42 -17.07 21.80
CA GLU A 106 -6.26 -16.25 20.92
C GLU A 106 -6.76 -14.96 21.60
N GLU A 107 -6.98 -14.99 22.92
CA GLU A 107 -7.48 -13.86 23.69
C GLU A 107 -6.41 -12.76 23.79
N GLU A 108 -5.19 -13.14 24.17
CA GLU A 108 -4.02 -12.24 24.17
C GLU A 108 -3.74 -11.65 22.78
N LEU A 109 -3.83 -12.46 21.73
CA LEU A 109 -3.71 -11.95 20.35
C LEU A 109 -4.84 -10.98 20.01
N SER A 110 -6.05 -11.22 20.49
CA SER A 110 -7.20 -10.35 20.25
C SER A 110 -7.00 -9.00 20.94
N GLU A 111 -6.52 -8.99 22.18
CA GLU A 111 -6.16 -7.77 22.92
C GLU A 111 -5.05 -6.99 22.23
N LYS A 112 -3.98 -7.67 21.79
CA LYS A 112 -2.89 -7.04 21.04
C LYS A 112 -3.41 -6.41 19.74
N TRP A 113 -4.24 -7.12 18.99
CA TRP A 113 -4.85 -6.57 17.79
C TRP A 113 -5.79 -5.41 18.07
N GLN A 114 -6.60 -5.50 19.13
CA GLN A 114 -7.44 -4.40 19.56
C GLN A 114 -6.62 -3.15 19.86
N ASN A 115 -5.47 -3.29 20.54
CA ASN A 115 -4.55 -2.18 20.76
C ASN A 115 -4.01 -1.59 19.44
N ILE A 116 -3.58 -2.43 18.49
CA ILE A 116 -3.15 -1.97 17.16
C ILE A 116 -4.24 -1.14 16.48
N PHE A 117 -5.49 -1.58 16.50
CA PHE A 117 -6.60 -0.82 15.92
C PHE A 117 -6.90 0.48 16.69
N CYS A 118 -6.85 0.46 18.03
CA CYS A 118 -6.98 1.66 18.86
C CYS A 118 -5.89 2.71 18.57
N LEU A 119 -4.69 2.29 18.20
CA LEU A 119 -3.61 3.18 17.79
C LEU A 119 -3.77 3.67 16.34
N ALA A 120 -4.17 2.78 15.44
CA ALA A 120 -4.28 3.09 14.01
C ALA A 120 -5.41 4.07 13.70
N VAL A 121 -6.56 3.99 14.40
CA VAL A 121 -7.71 4.87 14.11
C VAL A 121 -7.37 6.36 14.32
N PRO A 122 -6.82 6.78 15.48
CA PRO A 122 -6.41 8.18 15.66
C PRO A 122 -5.33 8.64 14.67
N ASP A 123 -4.40 7.76 14.28
CA ASP A 123 -3.36 8.08 13.30
C ASP A 123 -3.96 8.29 11.89
N ILE A 124 -4.97 7.52 11.52
CA ILE A 124 -5.74 7.74 10.27
C ILE A 124 -6.50 9.06 10.33
N GLU A 125 -7.20 9.34 11.43
CA GLU A 125 -7.95 10.59 11.60
C GLU A 125 -7.03 11.82 11.54
N ASP A 126 -5.86 11.75 12.17
CA ASP A 126 -4.87 12.83 12.11
C ASP A 126 -4.32 13.04 10.70
N PHE A 127 -4.02 11.95 9.98
CA PHE A 127 -3.62 12.02 8.58
C PHE A 127 -4.70 12.71 7.73
N LEU A 128 -5.97 12.34 7.90
CA LEU A 128 -7.08 12.91 7.14
C LEU A 128 -7.29 14.40 7.44
N ARG A 129 -7.10 14.84 8.69
CA ARG A 129 -7.13 16.28 9.03
C ARG A 129 -6.03 17.07 8.33
N ASN A 130 -4.84 16.48 8.19
CA ASN A 130 -3.68 17.11 7.56
C ASN A 130 -3.69 16.99 6.02
N HIS A 131 -4.40 16.00 5.48
CA HIS A 131 -4.50 15.71 4.05
C HIS A 131 -5.96 15.52 3.58
N PRO A 132 -6.84 16.52 3.79
CA PRO A 132 -8.28 16.37 3.55
C PRO A 132 -8.65 16.26 2.06
N ASN A 133 -7.78 16.73 1.17
CA ASN A 133 -7.96 16.59 -0.27
C ASN A 133 -7.06 15.48 -0.81
N VAL A 134 -7.66 14.35 -1.20
CA VAL A 134 -6.97 13.19 -1.77
C VAL A 134 -6.19 13.52 -3.04
N ASP A 135 -6.68 14.43 -3.88
CA ASP A 135 -6.02 14.79 -5.15
C ASP A 135 -4.75 15.63 -4.91
N ALA A 136 -4.69 16.34 -3.79
CA ALA A 136 -3.54 17.16 -3.41
C ALA A 136 -2.44 16.37 -2.68
N PHE A 137 -2.70 15.13 -2.27
CA PHE A 137 -1.72 14.31 -1.56
C PHE A 137 -0.61 13.85 -2.52
N ILE A 138 0.62 14.23 -2.18
CA ILE A 138 1.83 13.78 -2.85
C ILE A 138 2.73 13.17 -1.76
N PRO A 139 3.05 11.87 -1.81
CA PRO A 139 3.90 11.25 -0.80
C PRO A 139 5.34 11.75 -0.92
N ASN A 140 6.13 11.51 0.11
CA ASN A 140 7.57 11.76 0.04
C ASN A 140 8.19 10.89 -1.07
N LYS A 141 8.92 11.51 -2.00
CA LYS A 141 9.62 10.83 -3.11
C LYS A 141 10.65 9.79 -2.66
N ASN A 142 11.10 9.85 -1.41
CA ASN A 142 12.06 8.92 -0.81
C ASN A 142 11.40 8.06 0.27
N CYS A 143 10.12 7.70 0.09
CA CYS A 143 9.42 6.83 1.02
C CYS A 143 10.19 5.52 1.19
N ASN A 144 10.36 5.09 2.44
CA ASN A 144 10.85 3.75 2.72
C ASN A 144 9.92 2.74 2.03
N TYR A 145 10.50 1.69 1.43
CA TYR A 145 9.77 0.61 0.74
C TYR A 145 9.11 0.96 -0.61
N ASP A 146 9.34 2.16 -1.18
CA ASP A 146 9.01 2.49 -2.58
C ASP A 146 10.28 2.93 -3.34
N ALA A 147 11.18 1.98 -3.59
CA ALA A 147 12.46 2.28 -4.26
C ALA A 147 12.25 2.92 -5.65
N ASP A 148 11.20 2.44 -6.33
CA ASP A 148 10.77 2.83 -7.67
C ASP A 148 9.98 4.15 -7.67
N LYS A 149 9.60 4.68 -6.51
CA LYS A 149 8.88 5.96 -6.36
C LYS A 149 7.56 5.96 -7.14
N LEU A 150 6.94 4.80 -7.31
CA LEU A 150 5.77 4.65 -8.17
C LEU A 150 4.59 5.45 -7.63
N LEU A 151 4.35 5.41 -6.32
CA LEU A 151 3.23 6.18 -5.76
C LEU A 151 3.46 7.67 -5.99
N TYR A 152 4.68 8.16 -5.77
CA TYR A 152 5.05 9.54 -6.05
C TYR A 152 4.79 9.90 -7.52
N PHE A 153 5.30 9.12 -8.48
CA PHE A 153 5.07 9.40 -9.90
C PHE A 153 3.60 9.36 -10.29
N ILE A 154 2.83 8.40 -9.79
CA ILE A 154 1.39 8.32 -10.07
C ILE A 154 0.63 9.51 -9.50
N THR A 155 0.93 9.97 -8.28
CA THR A 155 0.31 11.20 -7.75
C THR A 155 0.65 12.44 -8.56
N LEU A 156 1.87 12.54 -9.10
CA LEU A 156 2.26 13.63 -10.00
C LEU A 156 1.51 13.57 -11.35
N LEU A 157 1.40 12.37 -11.94
CA LEU A 157 0.65 12.17 -13.19
C LEU A 157 -0.82 12.54 -13.04
N HIS A 158 -1.47 12.11 -11.95
CA HIS A 158 -2.84 12.47 -11.62
C HIS A 158 -3.03 13.99 -11.54
N ASN A 159 -2.03 14.71 -11.03
CA ASN A 159 -2.02 16.17 -10.95
C ASN A 159 -1.58 16.88 -12.25
N GLY A 160 -1.51 16.18 -13.39
CA GLY A 160 -1.13 16.76 -14.68
C GLY A 160 0.36 17.10 -14.81
N ARG A 161 1.22 16.69 -13.86
CA ARG A 161 2.65 17.00 -13.83
C ARG A 161 3.48 16.02 -14.66
N LYS A 162 2.98 15.68 -15.84
CA LYS A 162 3.54 14.69 -16.79
C LYS A 162 5.01 14.95 -17.13
N ASN A 163 5.36 16.19 -17.49
CA ASN A 163 6.72 16.53 -17.91
C ASN A 163 7.75 16.31 -16.79
N GLU A 164 7.36 16.58 -15.53
CA GLU A 164 8.21 16.35 -14.38
C GLU A 164 8.48 14.86 -14.16
N VAL A 165 7.45 14.02 -14.30
CA VAL A 165 7.56 12.56 -14.17
C VAL A 165 8.48 12.00 -15.26
N VAL A 166 8.26 12.40 -16.52
CA VAL A 166 9.10 11.97 -17.66
C VAL A 166 10.56 12.35 -17.43
N GLN A 167 10.83 13.58 -16.99
CA GLN A 167 12.19 14.03 -16.73
C GLN A 167 12.84 13.25 -15.59
N ALA A 168 12.14 13.10 -14.46
CA ALA A 168 12.65 12.39 -13.29
C ALA A 168 12.97 10.91 -13.59
N ILE A 169 12.09 10.24 -14.35
CA ILE A 169 12.31 8.86 -14.78
C ILE A 169 13.54 8.77 -15.69
N LYS A 170 13.68 9.65 -16.68
CA LYS A 170 14.84 9.66 -17.58
C LYS A 170 16.15 9.83 -16.81
N GLU A 171 16.18 10.72 -15.83
CA GLU A 171 17.34 10.92 -14.95
C GLU A 171 17.67 9.68 -14.11
N LEU A 172 16.66 8.99 -13.59
CA LEU A 172 16.86 7.75 -12.83
C LEU A 172 17.40 6.63 -13.71
N LYS A 173 16.88 6.49 -14.94
CA LYS A 173 17.39 5.49 -15.90
C LYS A 173 18.82 5.79 -16.32
N VAL A 174 19.20 7.06 -16.54
CA VAL A 174 20.60 7.46 -16.81
C VAL A 174 21.53 7.09 -15.64
N LYS A 175 21.02 7.14 -14.41
CA LYS A 175 21.77 6.72 -13.21
C LYS A 175 21.77 5.20 -12.99
N GLY A 176 21.21 4.42 -13.90
CA GLY A 176 21.20 2.95 -13.83
C GLY A 176 20.18 2.38 -12.85
N HIS A 177 19.16 3.15 -12.44
CA HIS A 177 18.09 2.62 -11.59
C HIS A 177 17.24 1.61 -12.35
N SER A 178 17.09 0.40 -11.80
CA SER A 178 16.18 -0.64 -12.28
C SER A 178 14.95 -0.73 -11.38
N CYS A 179 13.75 -0.81 -11.96
CA CYS A 179 12.54 -1.05 -11.18
C CYS A 179 12.47 -2.50 -10.67
N GLN A 180 11.71 -2.73 -9.60
CA GLN A 180 11.45 -4.07 -9.08
C GLN A 180 10.64 -4.93 -10.05
N PHE A 181 9.67 -4.32 -10.72
CA PHE A 181 8.91 -4.98 -11.78
C PHE A 181 9.65 -4.90 -13.11
N TYR A 182 9.79 -6.05 -13.75
CA TYR A 182 10.33 -6.20 -15.10
C TYR A 182 9.50 -7.23 -15.88
N ASP A 183 8.87 -6.82 -16.97
CA ASP A 183 8.20 -7.72 -17.89
C ASP A 183 9.21 -8.27 -18.90
N TRP A 184 9.57 -9.54 -18.72
CA TRP A 184 10.52 -10.24 -19.59
C TRP A 184 10.03 -10.41 -21.03
N ALA A 185 8.72 -10.42 -21.28
CA ALA A 185 8.19 -10.61 -22.62
C ALA A 185 8.36 -9.36 -23.50
N SER A 186 8.12 -8.18 -22.93
CA SER A 186 8.29 -6.90 -23.61
C SER A 186 9.63 -6.23 -23.38
N GLY A 187 10.40 -6.69 -22.39
CA GLY A 187 11.64 -6.07 -21.94
C GLY A 187 11.45 -4.74 -21.22
N MET A 188 10.24 -4.45 -20.74
CA MET A 188 9.86 -3.17 -20.13
C MET A 188 9.79 -3.26 -18.61
N ASP A 189 10.32 -2.24 -17.93
CA ASP A 189 10.13 -2.03 -16.50
C ASP A 189 8.97 -1.05 -16.21
N SER A 190 8.63 -0.85 -14.93
CA SER A 190 7.59 0.12 -14.52
C SER A 190 7.76 1.52 -15.13
N TYR A 191 9.00 2.00 -15.27
CA TYR A 191 9.27 3.30 -15.86
C TYR A 191 8.97 3.31 -17.35
N ASP A 192 9.29 2.25 -18.07
CA ASP A 192 9.00 2.14 -19.50
C ASP A 192 7.49 2.16 -19.78
N PHE A 193 6.70 1.48 -18.95
CA PHE A 193 5.23 1.55 -19.03
C PHE A 193 4.72 2.98 -18.80
N ILE A 194 5.24 3.69 -17.79
CA ILE A 194 4.86 5.09 -17.53
C ILE A 194 5.23 6.00 -18.70
N LEU A 195 6.45 5.89 -19.22
CA LEU A 195 6.94 6.70 -20.34
C LEU A 195 6.08 6.48 -21.59
N LYS A 196 5.81 5.21 -21.93
CA LYS A 196 4.96 4.84 -23.05
C LYS A 196 3.52 5.35 -22.89
N TRP A 197 2.96 5.27 -21.69
CA TRP A 197 1.64 5.82 -21.41
C TRP A 197 1.64 7.35 -21.59
N CYS A 198 2.66 8.04 -21.09
CA CYS A 198 2.81 9.47 -21.28
C CYS A 198 2.93 9.87 -22.77
N GLU A 199 3.63 9.10 -23.60
CA GLU A 199 3.74 9.40 -25.03
C GLU A 199 2.39 9.28 -25.77
N ASN A 200 1.58 8.29 -25.39
CA ASN A 200 0.29 8.01 -26.04
C ASN A 200 -0.86 8.87 -25.51
N SER A 201 -0.81 9.26 -24.23
CA SER A 201 -1.77 10.16 -23.60
C SER A 201 -1.56 11.60 -24.10
N ARG A 202 -2.15 11.92 -25.24
CA ARG A 202 -2.41 13.31 -25.68
C ARG A 202 -3.54 13.88 -24.82
N ILE A 203 -3.24 14.24 -23.59
CA ILE A 203 -4.04 15.17 -22.77
C ILE A 203 -3.31 16.51 -22.80
#